data_AF-A0A2K1NZL4-F1
#
_entry.id   AF-A0A2K1NZL4-F1
#
_cell.length_a   1.000
_cell.length_b   1.000
_cell.length_c   1.000
_cell.angle_alpha   90.00
_cell.angle_beta   90.00
_cell.angle_gamma   90.00
#
_symmetry.space_group_name_H-M   'P 1'
#
loop_
_entity.id
_entity.type
_entity.pdbx_description
1 polymer ?
#
loop_
_entity_poly.entity_id
_entity_poly.type
_entity_poly.pdbx_seq_one_letter_code
_entity_poly.pdbx_strand_id
1 'polypeptide(L)'
;MKNSIKVRIPLIVIIMFILFGLSISFNIVSLFNSNKGLEEYKKMAEDVNYFSQIESDLFQATLALNDYIKAFEKQKEDEFIEYIQKAENILFNLENYNIGKLESAIFEYKTLFNQLISSNQEKISFIENFMEYGPKLEKVVNEFINLTQEKRASSSLTIYSQRILDGKDKIFEASSQYFKTLSEGDKNNINSAFENLELQLSTLEYSIVDDELKTSFLKIKDIFNSFKESFIQIVETIESQEPIIQQMEETKVEILDLLEEQRAELKVQQDTLGPTLIEENNTAIMLTIILTVIAFVVSIIMVIYLIRSITKPLTEFRNKINQFKEGDLTVDFESKSKDEIGQMANALSEMSKELRKSMSSIKGASEKVDNASIKLTKASQESRNNSEE
;
A
#
# COMPACT_ATOMS: atom_id res chain seq x y z
N MET A 1 -11.53 60.20 -16.91
CA MET A 1 -11.31 59.30 -15.75
C MET A 1 -10.06 58.42 -15.84
N LYS A 2 -9.64 57.90 -17.01
CA LYS A 2 -8.56 56.88 -17.16
C LYS A 2 -7.13 57.29 -16.77
N ASN A 3 -6.88 58.53 -16.34
CA ASN A 3 -5.51 59.03 -16.09
C ASN A 3 -5.21 59.43 -14.64
N SER A 4 -6.16 59.28 -13.70
CA SER A 4 -5.94 59.62 -12.29
C SER A 4 -4.91 58.68 -11.63
N ILE A 5 -4.01 59.25 -10.84
CA ILE A 5 -3.03 58.55 -10.00
C ILE A 5 -3.74 57.60 -9.03
N LYS A 6 -4.90 58.02 -8.49
CA LYS A 6 -5.75 57.19 -7.63
C LYS A 6 -6.25 55.91 -8.30
N VAL A 7 -6.24 55.84 -9.64
CA VAL A 7 -6.62 54.64 -10.40
C VAL A 7 -5.39 53.82 -10.81
N ARG A 8 -4.30 54.47 -11.21
CA ARG A 8 -3.09 53.78 -11.72
C ARG A 8 -2.39 52.91 -10.67
N ILE A 9 -2.20 53.44 -9.46
CA ILE A 9 -1.52 52.69 -8.37
C ILE A 9 -2.27 51.40 -8.03
N PRO A 10 -3.57 51.43 -7.66
CA PRO A 10 -4.28 50.19 -7.33
C PRO A 10 -4.39 49.25 -8.52
N LEU A 11 -4.51 49.74 -9.76
CA LEU A 11 -4.52 48.89 -10.95
C LEU A 11 -3.22 48.07 -11.07
N ILE A 12 -2.07 48.71 -10.89
CA ILE A 12 -0.76 48.04 -10.98
C ILE A 12 -0.59 47.00 -9.87
N VAL A 13 -0.96 47.38 -8.65
CA VAL A 13 -0.93 46.46 -7.51
C VAL A 13 -1.85 45.25 -7.76
N ILE A 14 -3.08 45.48 -8.25
CA ILE A 14 -4.01 44.41 -8.61
C ILE A 14 -3.43 43.49 -9.69
N ILE A 15 -2.82 44.04 -10.75
CA ILE A 15 -2.21 43.24 -11.82
C ILE A 15 -1.06 42.37 -11.27
N MET A 16 -0.20 42.94 -10.42
CA MET A 16 0.87 42.19 -9.77
C MET A 16 0.30 41.07 -8.88
N PHE A 17 -0.70 41.35 -8.05
CA PHE A 17 -1.35 40.34 -7.22
C PHE A 17 -2.02 39.25 -8.03
N ILE A 18 -2.67 39.58 -9.16
CA ILE A 18 -3.27 38.58 -10.05
C ILE A 18 -2.19 37.69 -10.65
N LEU A 19 -1.09 38.24 -11.15
CA LEU A 19 0.00 37.46 -11.76
C LEU A 19 0.67 36.53 -10.76
N PHE A 20 1.02 37.04 -9.58
CA PHE A 20 1.59 36.22 -8.51
C PHE A 20 0.57 35.20 -7.98
N GLY A 21 -0.70 35.59 -7.84
CA GLY A 21 -1.78 34.71 -7.41
C GLY A 21 -1.98 33.54 -8.38
N LEU A 22 -1.96 33.79 -9.69
CA LEU A 22 -2.04 32.74 -10.71
C LEU A 22 -0.84 31.79 -10.64
N SER A 23 0.38 32.33 -10.53
CA SER A 23 1.59 31.52 -10.42
C SER A 23 1.59 30.64 -9.16
N ILE A 24 1.20 31.21 -8.02
CA ILE A 24 1.11 30.48 -6.74
C ILE A 24 0.02 29.41 -6.82
N SER A 25 -1.16 29.75 -7.36
CA SER A 25 -2.26 28.80 -7.51
C SER A 25 -1.87 27.62 -8.39
N PHE A 26 -1.20 27.87 -9.51
CA PHE A 26 -0.68 26.81 -10.38
C PHE A 26 0.31 25.91 -9.64
N ASN A 27 1.26 26.50 -8.91
CA ASN A 27 2.26 25.74 -8.17
C ASN A 27 1.62 24.86 -7.06
N ILE A 28 0.64 25.39 -6.33
CA ILE A 28 -0.10 24.63 -5.32
C ILE A 28 -0.82 23.44 -5.96
N VAL A 29 -1.56 23.65 -7.05
CA VAL A 29 -2.28 22.57 -7.76
C VAL A 29 -1.31 21.50 -8.28
N SER A 30 -0.18 21.92 -8.86
CA SER A 30 0.85 21.01 -9.33
C SER A 30 1.46 20.18 -8.20
N LEU A 31 1.75 20.78 -7.05
CA LEU A 31 2.27 20.08 -5.88
C LEU A 31 1.25 19.06 -5.34
N PHE A 32 -0.03 19.42 -5.29
CA PHE A 32 -1.09 18.49 -4.88
C PHE A 32 -1.18 17.27 -5.80
N ASN A 33 -1.15 17.48 -7.12
CA ASN A 33 -1.18 16.38 -8.10
C ASN A 33 0.06 15.48 -7.98
N SER A 34 1.25 16.07 -7.86
CA SER A 34 2.50 15.33 -7.69
C SER A 34 2.49 14.51 -6.40
N ASN A 35 2.02 15.09 -5.30
CA ASN A 35 1.92 14.40 -4.01
C ASN A 35 0.95 13.22 -4.07
N LYS A 36 -0.20 13.39 -4.73
CA LYS A 36 -1.18 12.30 -4.92
C LYS A 36 -0.58 11.14 -5.71
N GLY A 37 0.10 11.44 -6.82
CA GLY A 37 0.76 10.40 -7.63
C GLY A 37 1.87 9.65 -6.87
N LEU A 38 2.65 10.35 -6.06
CA LEU A 38 3.66 9.74 -5.18
C LEU A 38 3.03 8.84 -4.10
N GLU A 39 1.88 9.24 -3.56
CA GLU A 39 1.13 8.42 -2.59
C GLU A 39 0.59 7.14 -3.23
N GLU A 40 0.05 7.22 -4.45
CA GLU A 40 -0.37 6.06 -5.24
C GLU A 40 0.82 5.13 -5.54
N TYR A 41 1.96 5.68 -5.98
CA TYR A 41 3.18 4.91 -6.23
C TYR A 41 3.71 4.23 -4.96
N LYS A 42 3.72 4.93 -3.82
CA LYS A 42 4.11 4.38 -2.51
C LYS A 42 3.20 3.22 -2.10
N LYS A 43 1.89 3.37 -2.29
CA LYS A 43 0.92 2.32 -1.99
C LYS A 43 1.17 1.07 -2.86
N MET A 44 1.41 1.22 -4.16
CA MET A 44 1.76 0.10 -5.03
C MET A 44 3.01 -0.65 -4.56
N ALA A 45 4.02 0.07 -4.05
CA ALA A 45 5.22 -0.55 -3.50
C ALA A 45 4.94 -1.33 -2.19
N GLU A 46 4.03 -0.83 -1.35
CA GLU A 46 3.54 -1.56 -0.17
C GLU A 46 2.76 -2.81 -0.58
N ASP A 47 1.94 -2.73 -1.62
CA ASP A 47 1.15 -3.85 -2.15
C ASP A 47 2.05 -4.97 -2.71
N VAL A 48 3.12 -4.63 -3.42
CA VAL A 48 4.14 -5.63 -3.85
C VAL A 48 4.78 -6.34 -2.66
N ASN A 49 5.01 -5.62 -1.56
CA ASN A 49 5.57 -6.19 -0.34
C ASN A 49 4.56 -7.13 0.35
N TYR A 50 3.26 -6.83 0.31
CA TYR A 50 2.21 -7.73 0.79
C TYR A 50 2.17 -9.04 0.00
N PHE A 51 2.19 -8.98 -1.34
CA PHE A 51 2.26 -10.19 -2.16
C PHE A 51 3.52 -11.03 -1.87
N SER A 52 4.67 -10.38 -1.66
CA SER A 52 5.92 -11.06 -1.30
C SER A 52 5.87 -11.72 0.08
N GLN A 53 5.17 -11.11 1.04
CA GLN A 53 4.96 -11.72 2.36
C GLN A 53 4.03 -12.93 2.30
N ILE A 54 2.95 -12.87 1.52
CA ILE A 54 2.06 -14.02 1.29
C ILE A 54 2.85 -15.20 0.70
N GLU A 55 3.71 -14.95 -0.29
CA GLU A 55 4.57 -15.97 -0.90
C GLU A 55 5.54 -16.58 0.12
N SER A 56 6.14 -15.75 0.98
CA SER A 56 7.01 -16.20 2.07
C SER A 56 6.26 -17.06 3.09
N ASP A 57 5.06 -16.65 3.51
CA ASP A 57 4.23 -17.40 4.45
C ASP A 57 3.77 -18.72 3.83
N LEU A 58 3.39 -18.74 2.55
CA LEU A 58 3.06 -19.96 1.81
C LEU A 58 4.25 -20.92 1.74
N PHE A 59 5.47 -20.40 1.54
CA PHE A 59 6.68 -21.21 1.55
C PHE A 59 6.92 -21.84 2.93
N GLN A 60 6.77 -21.08 4.01
CA GLN A 60 6.90 -21.63 5.37
C GLN A 60 5.80 -22.66 5.68
N ALA A 61 4.55 -22.40 5.28
CA ALA A 61 3.47 -23.38 5.38
C ALA A 61 3.81 -24.66 4.61
N THR A 62 4.37 -24.55 3.41
CA THR A 62 4.79 -25.70 2.61
C THR A 62 5.92 -26.52 3.27
N LEU A 63 6.86 -25.86 3.96
CA LEU A 63 7.87 -26.56 4.76
C LEU A 63 7.23 -27.31 5.93
N ALA A 64 6.32 -26.64 6.66
CA ALA A 64 5.58 -27.26 7.75
C ALA A 64 4.73 -28.45 7.28
N LEU A 65 4.08 -28.36 6.12
CA LEU A 65 3.36 -29.45 5.48
C LEU A 65 4.28 -30.64 5.19
N ASN A 66 5.43 -30.40 4.57
CA ASN A 66 6.39 -31.45 4.23
C ASN A 66 6.95 -32.16 5.47
N ASP A 67 7.16 -31.42 6.56
CA ASP A 67 7.57 -32.00 7.84
C ASP A 67 6.41 -32.75 8.52
N TYR A 68 5.20 -32.21 8.45
CA TYR A 68 3.99 -32.85 8.94
C TYR A 68 3.73 -34.20 8.26
N ILE A 69 3.85 -34.30 6.94
CA ILE A 69 3.62 -35.56 6.21
C ILE A 69 4.64 -36.65 6.60
N LYS A 70 5.85 -36.27 7.05
CA LYS A 70 6.88 -37.22 7.46
C LYS A 70 6.66 -37.79 8.87
N ALA A 71 6.21 -36.96 9.80
CA ALA A 71 6.21 -37.30 11.23
C ALA A 71 4.85 -37.14 11.92
N PHE A 72 3.89 -36.49 11.26
CA PHE A 72 2.54 -36.18 11.75
C PHE A 72 2.55 -35.49 13.13
N GLU A 73 3.55 -34.63 13.36
CA GLU A 73 3.72 -33.92 14.61
C GLU A 73 2.73 -32.74 14.73
N LYS A 74 2.03 -32.66 15.88
CA LYS A 74 1.07 -31.59 16.17
C LYS A 74 1.68 -30.19 16.04
N GLN A 75 2.96 -30.03 16.40
CA GLN A 75 3.68 -28.77 16.23
C GLN A 75 3.69 -28.31 14.76
N LYS A 76 3.87 -29.22 13.81
CA LYS A 76 3.91 -28.91 12.38
C LYS A 76 2.53 -28.56 11.81
N GLU A 77 1.49 -29.18 12.35
CA GLU A 77 0.11 -28.77 12.10
C GLU A 77 -0.13 -27.32 12.54
N ASP A 78 0.28 -26.97 13.76
CA ASP A 78 0.09 -25.61 14.29
C ASP A 78 0.91 -24.57 13.50
N GLU A 79 2.17 -24.90 13.13
CA GLU A 79 3.02 -24.06 12.27
C GLU A 79 2.36 -23.80 10.90
N PHE A 80 1.84 -24.83 10.21
CA PHE A 80 1.16 -24.66 8.93
C PHE A 80 -0.03 -23.70 9.04
N ILE A 81 -0.89 -23.94 10.04
CA ILE A 81 -2.10 -23.14 10.25
C ILE A 81 -1.74 -21.68 10.54
N GLU A 82 -0.71 -21.43 11.34
CA GLU A 82 -0.24 -20.08 11.66
C GLU A 82 0.19 -19.32 10.41
N TYR A 83 1.01 -19.93 9.54
CA TYR A 83 1.49 -19.27 8.33
C TYR A 83 0.36 -19.01 7.32
N ILE A 84 -0.57 -19.95 7.15
CA ILE A 84 -1.74 -19.71 6.30
C ILE A 84 -2.62 -18.58 6.85
N GLN A 85 -2.81 -18.50 8.16
CA GLN A 85 -3.55 -17.38 8.77
C GLN A 85 -2.84 -16.03 8.57
N LYS A 86 -1.50 -15.98 8.62
CA LYS A 86 -0.74 -14.76 8.31
C LYS A 86 -0.97 -14.33 6.85
N ALA A 87 -0.90 -15.27 5.91
CA ALA A 87 -1.21 -15.01 4.50
C ALA A 87 -2.65 -14.49 4.32
N GLU A 88 -3.65 -15.17 4.90
CA GLU A 88 -5.05 -14.74 4.89
C GLU A 88 -5.23 -13.31 5.44
N ASN A 89 -4.56 -12.98 6.54
CA ASN A 89 -4.66 -11.66 7.15
C ASN A 89 -4.07 -10.54 6.27
N ILE A 90 -3.05 -10.85 5.46
CA ILE A 90 -2.44 -9.87 4.56
C ILE A 90 -3.39 -9.55 3.39
N LEU A 91 -4.19 -10.50 2.93
CA LEU A 91 -5.15 -10.32 1.83
C LEU A 91 -6.15 -9.18 2.10
N PHE A 92 -6.54 -8.93 3.35
CA PHE A 92 -7.40 -7.80 3.71
C PHE A 92 -6.80 -6.43 3.38
N ASN A 93 -5.47 -6.31 3.23
CA ASN A 93 -4.85 -5.05 2.81
C ASN A 93 -4.92 -4.84 1.28
N LEU A 94 -5.31 -5.89 0.53
CA LEU A 94 -5.30 -5.94 -0.93
C LEU A 94 -6.71 -5.83 -1.54
N GLU A 95 -7.68 -5.26 -0.81
CA GLU A 95 -9.09 -5.10 -1.25
C GLU A 95 -9.27 -4.39 -2.61
N ASN A 96 -8.27 -3.64 -3.09
CA ASN A 96 -8.33 -2.93 -4.36
C ASN A 96 -7.97 -3.80 -5.57
N TYR A 97 -7.53 -5.04 -5.34
CA TYR A 97 -7.12 -5.99 -6.38
C TYR A 97 -8.18 -7.07 -6.57
N ASN A 98 -8.24 -7.65 -7.77
CA ASN A 98 -9.13 -8.79 -8.05
C ASN A 98 -8.49 -10.10 -7.55
N ILE A 99 -8.46 -10.28 -6.23
CA ILE A 99 -7.79 -11.40 -5.55
C ILE A 99 -8.75 -12.54 -5.17
N GLY A 100 -10.01 -12.52 -5.58
CA GLY A 100 -10.98 -13.53 -5.14
C GLY A 100 -10.60 -14.99 -5.50
N LYS A 101 -9.88 -15.19 -6.61
CA LYS A 101 -9.30 -16.50 -6.95
C LYS A 101 -8.18 -16.90 -6.00
N LEU A 102 -7.29 -15.97 -5.67
CA LEU A 102 -6.18 -16.19 -4.73
C LEU A 102 -6.70 -16.52 -3.34
N GLU A 103 -7.69 -15.78 -2.85
CA GLU A 103 -8.38 -16.05 -1.59
C GLU A 103 -9.00 -17.46 -1.58
N SER A 104 -9.69 -17.82 -2.66
CA SER A 104 -10.31 -19.15 -2.80
C SER A 104 -9.27 -20.27 -2.81
N ALA A 105 -8.15 -20.09 -3.52
CA ALA A 105 -7.08 -21.08 -3.59
C ALA A 105 -6.37 -21.27 -2.24
N ILE A 106 -6.09 -20.18 -1.50
CA ILE A 106 -5.52 -20.27 -0.14
C ILE A 106 -6.49 -20.97 0.82
N PHE A 107 -7.79 -20.66 0.73
CA PHE A 107 -8.81 -21.32 1.52
C PHE A 107 -8.92 -22.82 1.19
N GLU A 108 -8.84 -23.19 -0.08
CA GLU A 108 -8.84 -24.59 -0.52
C GLU A 108 -7.61 -25.33 0.00
N TYR A 109 -6.43 -24.71 -0.09
CA TYR A 109 -5.17 -25.29 0.42
C TYR A 109 -5.25 -25.60 1.92
N LYS A 110 -5.85 -24.70 2.71
CA LYS A 110 -6.13 -24.91 4.13
C LYS A 110 -7.14 -26.04 4.36
N THR A 111 -8.17 -26.12 3.53
CA THR A 111 -9.22 -27.13 3.63
C THR A 111 -8.65 -28.53 3.36
N LEU A 112 -7.84 -28.67 2.30
CA LEU A 112 -7.12 -29.92 1.99
C LEU A 112 -6.19 -30.33 3.14
N PHE A 113 -5.49 -29.39 3.77
CA PHE A 113 -4.67 -29.69 4.94
C PHE A 113 -5.50 -30.22 6.12
N ASN A 114 -6.67 -29.62 6.39
CA ASN A 114 -7.57 -30.11 7.44
C ASN A 114 -8.13 -31.50 7.14
N GLN A 115 -8.37 -31.83 5.87
CA GLN A 115 -8.74 -33.18 5.45
C GLN A 115 -7.59 -34.17 5.71
N LEU A 116 -6.34 -33.77 5.40
CA LEU A 116 -5.16 -34.58 5.68
C LEU A 116 -4.98 -34.85 7.18
N ILE A 117 -5.19 -33.84 8.03
CA ILE A 117 -5.19 -33.99 9.51
C ILE A 117 -6.24 -35.00 9.95
N SER A 118 -7.47 -34.85 9.44
CA SER A 118 -8.60 -35.73 9.81
C SER A 118 -8.33 -37.18 9.39
N SER A 119 -7.87 -37.39 8.16
CA SER A 119 -7.45 -38.70 7.65
C SER A 119 -6.33 -39.31 8.50
N ASN A 120 -5.36 -38.50 8.95
CA ASN A 120 -4.31 -39.00 9.83
C ASN A 120 -4.82 -39.40 11.23
N GLN A 121 -5.78 -38.66 11.80
CA GLN A 121 -6.42 -39.03 13.06
C GLN A 121 -7.19 -40.35 12.94
N GLU A 122 -7.92 -40.55 11.83
CA GLU A 122 -8.59 -41.82 11.52
C GLU A 122 -7.59 -42.98 11.40
N LYS A 123 -6.47 -42.77 10.67
CA LYS A 123 -5.38 -43.74 10.56
C LYS A 123 -4.85 -44.16 11.92
N ILE A 124 -4.61 -43.22 12.83
CA ILE A 124 -4.13 -43.51 14.19
C ILE A 124 -5.15 -44.39 14.94
N SER A 125 -6.43 -44.03 14.90
CA SER A 125 -7.52 -44.81 15.50
C SER A 125 -7.59 -46.23 14.93
N PHE A 126 -7.46 -46.40 13.61
CA PHE A 126 -7.43 -47.73 13.00
C PHE A 126 -6.21 -48.54 13.40
N ILE A 127 -5.02 -47.92 13.54
CA ILE A 127 -3.83 -48.60 14.05
C ILE A 127 -4.04 -49.06 15.50
N GLU A 128 -4.61 -48.23 16.36
CA GLU A 128 -4.93 -48.62 17.75
C GLU A 128 -5.88 -49.83 17.78
N ASN A 129 -6.95 -49.81 16.99
CA ASN A 129 -7.88 -50.92 16.85
C ASN A 129 -7.20 -52.19 16.30
N PHE A 130 -6.32 -52.05 15.31
CA PHE A 130 -5.54 -53.14 14.73
C PHE A 130 -4.67 -53.83 15.79
N MET A 131 -4.04 -53.06 16.66
CA MET A 131 -3.19 -53.58 17.75
C MET A 131 -3.98 -54.40 18.78
N GLU A 132 -5.29 -54.16 18.95
CA GLU A 132 -6.12 -54.97 19.85
C GLU A 132 -6.39 -56.39 19.33
N TYR A 133 -6.33 -56.62 18.01
CA TYR A 133 -6.65 -57.92 17.43
C TYR A 133 -5.58 -58.98 17.70
N GLY A 134 -4.34 -58.57 17.96
CA GLY A 134 -3.26 -59.51 18.29
C GLY A 134 -3.55 -60.31 19.56
N PRO A 135 -3.75 -59.64 20.71
CA PRO A 135 -4.15 -60.31 21.96
C PRO A 135 -5.49 -61.04 21.86
N LYS A 136 -6.47 -60.50 21.11
CA LYS A 136 -7.77 -61.15 20.89
C LYS A 136 -7.61 -62.47 20.14
N LEU A 137 -6.84 -62.47 19.04
CA LEU A 137 -6.59 -63.66 18.22
C LEU A 137 -5.79 -64.70 19.02
N GLU A 138 -4.77 -64.27 19.75
CA GLU A 138 -3.99 -65.14 20.63
C GLU A 138 -4.86 -65.83 21.68
N LYS A 139 -5.77 -65.08 22.33
CA LYS A 139 -6.70 -65.64 23.31
C LYS A 139 -7.59 -66.72 22.71
N VAL A 140 -8.27 -66.45 21.59
CA VAL A 140 -9.21 -67.44 20.99
C VAL A 140 -8.48 -68.66 20.43
N VAL A 141 -7.25 -68.50 19.95
CA VAL A 141 -6.42 -69.63 19.51
C VAL A 141 -5.97 -70.49 20.71
N ASN A 142 -5.57 -69.88 21.82
CA ASN A 142 -5.20 -70.62 23.04
C ASN A 142 -6.40 -71.34 23.67
N GLU A 143 -7.59 -70.72 23.66
CA GLU A 143 -8.84 -71.39 24.07
C GLU A 143 -9.12 -72.63 23.19
N PHE A 144 -8.94 -72.51 21.87
CA PHE A 144 -9.07 -73.65 20.96
C PHE A 144 -8.02 -74.73 21.24
N ILE A 145 -6.75 -74.37 21.47
CA ILE A 145 -5.69 -75.32 21.83
C ILE A 145 -6.07 -76.10 23.10
N ASN A 146 -6.52 -75.42 24.15
CA ASN A 146 -6.94 -76.08 25.39
C ASN A 146 -8.11 -77.05 25.15
N LEU A 147 -9.09 -76.65 24.34
CA LEU A 147 -10.22 -77.51 23.99
C LEU A 147 -9.77 -78.75 23.19
N THR A 148 -8.80 -78.62 22.28
CA THR A 148 -8.24 -79.80 21.57
C THR A 148 -7.59 -80.79 22.53
N GLN A 149 -6.93 -80.31 23.59
CA GLN A 149 -6.31 -81.17 24.61
C GLN A 149 -7.36 -81.87 25.48
N GLU A 150 -8.38 -81.14 25.93
CA GLU A 150 -9.50 -81.68 26.72
C GLU A 150 -10.24 -82.80 25.95
N LYS A 151 -10.51 -82.56 24.67
CA LYS A 151 -11.18 -83.51 23.77
C LYS A 151 -10.28 -84.66 23.29
N ARG A 152 -8.98 -84.65 23.65
CA ARG A 152 -7.96 -85.59 23.14
C ARG A 152 -7.94 -85.68 21.61
N ALA A 153 -8.13 -84.54 20.96
CA ALA A 153 -8.11 -84.45 19.50
C ALA A 153 -6.69 -84.66 18.95
N SER A 154 -6.57 -84.77 17.62
CA SER A 154 -5.27 -84.99 16.97
C SER A 154 -4.26 -83.89 17.34
N SER A 155 -3.02 -84.29 17.66
CA SER A 155 -1.92 -83.36 17.94
C SER A 155 -1.61 -82.42 16.76
N SER A 156 -2.01 -82.79 15.53
CA SER A 156 -1.92 -81.93 14.36
C SER A 156 -2.73 -80.64 14.50
N LEU A 157 -3.87 -80.66 15.20
CA LEU A 157 -4.68 -79.46 15.43
C LEU A 157 -3.93 -78.43 16.26
N THR A 158 -3.25 -78.87 17.33
CA THR A 158 -2.39 -78.00 18.14
C THR A 158 -1.24 -77.40 17.33
N ILE A 159 -0.60 -78.20 16.46
CA ILE A 159 0.48 -77.72 15.58
C ILE A 159 -0.06 -76.66 14.60
N TYR A 160 -1.23 -76.90 14.00
CA TYR A 160 -1.84 -75.92 13.10
C TYR A 160 -2.23 -74.65 13.84
N SER A 161 -2.80 -74.74 15.04
CA SER A 161 -3.10 -73.58 15.88
C SER A 161 -1.86 -72.77 16.25
N GLN A 162 -0.72 -73.42 16.53
CA GLN A 162 0.53 -72.70 16.80
C GLN A 162 1.01 -71.91 15.58
N ARG A 163 0.86 -72.46 14.36
CA ARG A 163 1.22 -71.73 13.13
C ARG A 163 0.36 -70.48 12.94
N ILE A 164 -0.89 -70.48 13.41
CA ILE A 164 -1.75 -69.29 13.39
C ILE A 164 -1.14 -68.17 14.25
N LEU A 165 -0.62 -68.51 15.43
CA LEU A 165 0.08 -67.53 16.30
C LEU A 165 1.34 -66.99 15.63
N ASP A 166 2.15 -67.86 15.01
CA ASP A 166 3.36 -67.46 14.29
C ASP A 166 3.02 -66.56 13.09
N GLY A 167 1.93 -66.84 12.38
CA GLY A 167 1.44 -66.03 11.26
C GLY A 167 0.96 -64.66 11.71
N LYS A 168 0.24 -64.59 12.84
CA LYS A 168 -0.13 -63.32 13.49
C LYS A 168 1.09 -62.47 13.80
N ASP A 169 2.14 -63.04 14.41
CA ASP A 169 3.35 -62.30 14.76
C ASP A 169 4.06 -61.72 13.53
N LYS A 170 4.14 -62.50 12.44
CA LYS A 170 4.69 -62.03 11.16
C LYS A 170 3.88 -60.87 10.57
N ILE A 171 2.56 -60.92 10.67
CA ILE A 171 1.69 -59.82 10.22
C ILE A 171 2.01 -58.57 11.02
N PHE A 172 2.09 -58.63 12.36
CA PHE A 172 2.44 -57.46 13.18
C PHE A 172 3.84 -56.91 12.87
N GLU A 173 4.83 -57.77 12.67
CA GLU A 173 6.17 -57.37 12.28
C GLU A 173 6.17 -56.64 10.92
N ALA A 174 5.52 -57.21 9.92
CA ALA A 174 5.41 -56.62 8.60
C ALA A 174 4.60 -55.31 8.61
N SER A 175 3.49 -55.26 9.35
CA SER A 175 2.70 -54.04 9.56
C SER A 175 3.51 -52.93 10.22
N SER A 176 4.33 -53.25 11.22
CA SER A 176 5.22 -52.26 11.86
C SER A 176 6.23 -51.67 10.89
N GLN A 177 6.71 -52.44 9.91
CA GLN A 177 7.60 -51.92 8.86
C GLN A 177 6.84 -51.04 7.87
N TYR A 178 5.69 -51.51 7.37
CA TYR A 178 4.86 -50.72 6.46
C TYR A 178 4.44 -49.38 7.06
N PHE A 179 4.08 -49.33 8.33
CA PHE A 179 3.71 -48.05 8.98
C PHE A 179 4.87 -47.05 9.08
N LYS A 180 6.12 -47.50 8.93
CA LYS A 180 7.31 -46.63 8.91
C LYS A 180 7.70 -46.20 7.50
N THR A 181 7.56 -47.09 6.53
CA THR A 181 8.06 -46.90 5.17
C THR A 181 7.00 -46.42 4.20
N LEU A 182 5.74 -46.79 4.45
CA LEU A 182 4.59 -46.64 3.57
C LEU A 182 4.83 -47.21 2.16
N SER A 183 5.75 -48.18 2.03
CA SER A 183 6.16 -48.69 0.73
C SER A 183 5.19 -49.73 0.19
N GLU A 184 5.00 -49.73 -1.14
CA GLU A 184 4.18 -50.74 -1.82
C GLU A 184 4.74 -52.16 -1.62
N GLY A 185 6.05 -52.29 -1.52
CA GLY A 185 6.71 -53.56 -1.22
C GLY A 185 6.32 -54.11 0.15
N ASP A 186 6.30 -53.27 1.18
CA ASP A 186 5.92 -53.68 2.54
C ASP A 186 4.41 -53.98 2.64
N LYS A 187 3.58 -53.22 1.92
CA LYS A 187 2.14 -53.53 1.76
C LYS A 187 1.94 -54.92 1.18
N ASN A 188 2.66 -55.25 0.10
CA ASN A 188 2.58 -56.57 -0.55
C ASN A 188 3.06 -57.71 0.36
N ASN A 189 4.08 -57.46 1.19
CA ASN A 189 4.55 -58.43 2.19
C ASN A 189 3.45 -58.76 3.22
N ILE A 190 2.71 -57.74 3.67
CA ILE A 190 1.62 -57.94 4.65
C ILE A 190 0.45 -58.68 4.01
N ASN A 191 0.04 -58.30 2.80
CA ASN A 191 -1.00 -59.00 2.06
C ASN A 191 -0.65 -60.49 1.90
N SER A 192 0.60 -60.79 1.52
CA SER A 192 1.09 -62.17 1.42
C SER A 192 1.06 -62.91 2.77
N ALA A 193 1.34 -62.22 3.87
CA ALA A 193 1.27 -62.79 5.22
C ALA A 193 -0.18 -63.11 5.64
N PHE A 194 -1.14 -62.22 5.32
CA PHE A 194 -2.57 -62.49 5.51
C PHE A 194 -3.05 -63.67 4.67
N GLU A 195 -2.69 -63.73 3.39
CA GLU A 195 -3.03 -64.86 2.50
C GLU A 195 -2.46 -66.18 3.02
N ASN A 196 -1.21 -66.18 3.51
CA ASN A 196 -0.60 -67.36 4.10
C ASN A 196 -1.35 -67.82 5.35
N LEU A 197 -1.72 -66.89 6.23
CA LEU A 197 -2.46 -67.20 7.45
C LEU A 197 -3.88 -67.72 7.13
N GLU A 198 -4.53 -67.17 6.11
CA GLU A 198 -5.83 -67.61 5.62
C GLU A 198 -5.78 -69.06 5.09
N LEU A 199 -4.70 -69.42 4.39
CA LEU A 199 -4.45 -70.81 3.96
C LEU A 199 -4.24 -71.75 5.16
N GLN A 200 -3.52 -71.31 6.19
CA GLN A 200 -3.32 -72.09 7.42
C GLN A 200 -4.63 -72.29 8.19
N LEU A 201 -5.48 -71.25 8.27
CA LEU A 201 -6.81 -71.35 8.85
C LEU A 201 -7.68 -72.34 8.08
N SER A 202 -7.65 -72.31 6.75
CA SER A 202 -8.37 -73.27 5.91
C SER A 202 -7.91 -74.71 6.12
N THR A 203 -6.61 -74.91 6.32
CA THR A 203 -6.03 -76.23 6.63
C THR A 203 -6.48 -76.75 8.00
N LEU A 204 -6.50 -75.87 9.01
CA LEU A 204 -7.03 -76.18 10.33
C LEU A 204 -8.53 -76.52 10.23
N GLU A 205 -9.30 -75.72 9.50
CA GLU A 205 -10.73 -75.88 9.30
C GLU A 205 -11.08 -77.27 8.77
N TYR A 206 -10.36 -77.73 7.74
CA TYR A 206 -10.58 -79.04 7.12
C TYR A 206 -10.24 -80.21 8.05
N SER A 207 -9.37 -79.98 9.03
CA SER A 207 -8.92 -81.02 9.97
C SER A 207 -9.85 -81.20 11.18
N ILE A 208 -10.86 -80.34 11.33
CA ILE A 208 -11.81 -80.37 12.44
C ILE A 208 -13.01 -81.25 12.07
N VAL A 209 -13.33 -82.20 12.95
CA VAL A 209 -14.48 -83.11 12.80
C VAL A 209 -15.52 -82.92 13.92
N ASP A 210 -15.12 -82.36 15.06
CA ASP A 210 -15.98 -82.15 16.24
C ASP A 210 -16.71 -80.79 16.19
N ASP A 211 -17.99 -80.77 16.54
CA ASP A 211 -18.86 -79.58 16.45
C ASP A 211 -18.46 -78.46 17.43
N GLU A 212 -17.94 -78.81 18.61
CA GLU A 212 -17.51 -77.84 19.62
C GLU A 212 -16.18 -77.19 19.21
N LEU A 213 -15.25 -77.99 18.69
CA LEU A 213 -14.04 -77.48 18.03
C LEU A 213 -14.39 -76.62 16.82
N LYS A 214 -15.38 -77.00 16.01
CA LYS A 214 -15.82 -76.19 14.86
C LYS A 214 -16.33 -74.83 15.33
N THR A 215 -17.14 -74.81 16.39
CA THR A 215 -17.65 -73.57 16.99
C THR A 215 -16.53 -72.70 17.54
N SER A 216 -15.54 -73.28 18.22
CA SER A 216 -14.36 -72.57 18.71
C SER A 216 -13.50 -72.01 17.57
N PHE A 217 -13.32 -72.78 16.49
CA PHE A 217 -12.61 -72.31 15.29
C PHE A 217 -13.30 -71.15 14.59
N LEU A 218 -14.64 -71.12 14.54
CA LEU A 218 -15.37 -69.99 13.95
C LEU A 218 -15.04 -68.68 14.67
N LYS A 219 -14.83 -68.69 15.99
CA LYS A 219 -14.37 -67.49 16.73
C LYS A 219 -12.98 -67.03 16.27
N ILE A 220 -12.06 -67.96 15.98
CA ILE A 220 -10.74 -67.64 15.42
C ILE A 220 -10.91 -66.96 14.05
N LYS A 221 -11.74 -67.55 13.19
CA LYS A 221 -12.00 -67.06 11.83
C LYS A 221 -12.64 -65.66 11.86
N ASP A 222 -13.60 -65.43 12.75
CA ASP A 222 -14.25 -64.13 12.91
C ASP A 222 -13.24 -63.06 13.34
N ILE A 223 -12.42 -63.34 14.35
CA ILE A 223 -11.37 -62.41 14.81
C ILE A 223 -10.32 -62.16 13.73
N PHE A 224 -9.89 -63.20 13.00
CA PHE A 224 -8.96 -63.04 11.88
C PHE A 224 -9.55 -62.17 10.76
N ASN A 225 -10.82 -62.36 10.41
CA ASN A 225 -11.48 -61.53 9.40
C ASN A 225 -11.52 -60.07 9.86
N SER A 226 -11.91 -59.80 11.11
CA SER A 226 -11.88 -58.43 11.66
C SER A 226 -10.46 -57.85 11.71
N PHE A 227 -9.44 -58.67 11.97
CA PHE A 227 -8.04 -58.27 11.93
C PHE A 227 -7.59 -57.86 10.52
N LYS A 228 -7.95 -58.65 9.50
CA LYS A 228 -7.68 -58.35 8.09
C LYS A 228 -8.40 -57.10 7.62
N GLU A 229 -9.69 -56.97 7.92
CA GLU A 229 -10.49 -55.78 7.59
C GLU A 229 -9.91 -54.51 8.23
N SER A 230 -9.48 -54.59 9.50
CA SER A 230 -8.82 -53.46 10.16
C SER A 230 -7.52 -53.04 9.47
N PHE A 231 -6.75 -53.97 8.92
CA PHE A 231 -5.57 -53.63 8.12
C PHE A 231 -5.94 -52.96 6.80
N ILE A 232 -6.96 -53.48 6.11
CA ILE A 232 -7.46 -52.90 4.85
C ILE A 232 -7.87 -51.45 5.07
N GLN A 233 -8.61 -51.15 6.14
CA GLN A 233 -8.99 -49.78 6.49
C GLN A 233 -7.78 -48.86 6.66
N ILE A 234 -6.71 -49.32 7.33
CA ILE A 234 -5.47 -48.54 7.47
C ILE A 234 -4.85 -48.24 6.11
N VAL A 235 -4.77 -49.25 5.24
CA VAL A 235 -4.20 -49.10 3.89
C VAL A 235 -5.03 -48.11 3.06
N GLU A 236 -6.34 -48.28 3.04
CA GLU A 236 -7.26 -47.38 2.32
C GLU A 236 -7.13 -45.94 2.82
N THR A 237 -7.05 -45.73 4.14
CA THR A 237 -6.84 -44.40 4.72
C THR A 237 -5.48 -43.82 4.30
N ILE A 238 -4.39 -44.60 4.33
CA ILE A 238 -3.07 -44.14 3.87
C ILE A 238 -3.11 -43.75 2.39
N GLU A 239 -3.64 -44.61 1.53
CA GLU A 239 -3.72 -44.36 0.08
C GLU A 239 -4.63 -43.18 -0.25
N SER A 240 -5.66 -42.90 0.57
CA SER A 240 -6.51 -41.72 0.41
C SER A 240 -5.80 -40.39 0.69
N GLN A 241 -4.64 -40.40 1.38
CA GLN A 241 -3.86 -39.19 1.65
C GLN A 241 -3.09 -38.69 0.42
N GLU A 242 -2.66 -39.60 -0.45
CA GLU A 242 -1.88 -39.28 -1.64
C GLU A 242 -2.59 -38.33 -2.62
N PRO A 243 -3.86 -38.54 -3.01
CA PRO A 243 -4.57 -37.58 -3.86
C PRO A 243 -4.79 -36.23 -3.17
N ILE A 244 -4.93 -36.19 -1.84
CA ILE A 244 -5.02 -34.92 -1.10
C ILE A 244 -3.69 -34.16 -1.20
N ILE A 245 -2.58 -34.85 -0.98
CA ILE A 245 -1.22 -34.26 -1.09
C ILE A 245 -0.96 -33.78 -2.52
N GLN A 246 -1.38 -34.53 -3.54
CA GLN A 246 -1.27 -34.11 -4.93
C GLN A 246 -2.10 -32.85 -5.21
N GLN A 247 -3.35 -32.81 -4.75
CA GLN A 247 -4.20 -31.61 -4.89
C GLN A 247 -3.60 -30.42 -4.17
N MET A 248 -3.02 -30.61 -2.99
CA MET A 248 -2.29 -29.55 -2.28
C MET A 248 -1.11 -29.02 -3.11
N GLU A 249 -0.35 -29.89 -3.77
CA GLU A 249 0.74 -29.46 -4.65
C GLU A 249 0.23 -28.65 -5.86
N GLU A 250 -0.88 -29.09 -6.47
CA GLU A 250 -1.54 -28.39 -7.57
C GLU A 250 -2.08 -27.02 -7.13
N THR A 251 -2.78 -26.95 -5.99
CA THR A 251 -3.28 -25.70 -5.42
C THR A 251 -2.15 -24.76 -5.02
N LYS A 252 -1.04 -25.28 -4.50
CA LYS A 252 0.15 -24.45 -4.21
C LYS A 252 0.68 -23.79 -5.47
N VAL A 253 0.80 -24.53 -6.57
CA VAL A 253 1.22 -23.97 -7.87
C VAL A 253 0.22 -22.92 -8.34
N GLU A 254 -1.08 -23.18 -8.25
CA GLU A 254 -2.12 -22.20 -8.59
C GLU A 254 -1.98 -20.90 -7.76
N ILE A 255 -1.75 -21.00 -6.45
CA ILE A 255 -1.51 -19.83 -5.59
C ILE A 255 -0.29 -19.05 -6.07
N LEU A 256 0.83 -19.72 -6.37
CA LEU A 256 2.05 -19.06 -6.84
C LEU A 256 1.85 -18.36 -8.19
N ASP A 257 1.14 -19.00 -9.12
CA ASP A 257 0.83 -18.41 -10.42
C ASP A 257 -0.06 -17.17 -10.28
N LEU A 258 -1.08 -17.21 -9.41
CA LEU A 258 -1.95 -16.08 -9.12
C LEU A 258 -1.19 -14.93 -8.44
N LEU A 259 -0.27 -15.22 -7.53
CA LEU A 259 0.59 -14.21 -6.90
C LEU A 259 1.50 -13.55 -7.93
N GLU A 260 2.12 -14.32 -8.84
CA GLU A 260 2.98 -13.79 -9.89
C GLU A 260 2.18 -12.96 -10.90
N GLU A 261 0.95 -13.36 -11.26
CA GLU A 261 0.05 -12.59 -12.12
C GLU A 261 -0.22 -11.20 -11.52
N GLN A 262 -0.58 -11.13 -10.24
CA GLN A 262 -0.84 -9.86 -9.55
C GLN A 262 0.42 -8.99 -9.45
N ARG A 263 1.58 -9.59 -9.15
CA ARG A 263 2.86 -8.88 -9.11
C ARG A 263 3.26 -8.34 -10.48
N ALA A 264 3.06 -9.11 -11.54
CA ALA A 264 3.34 -8.68 -12.90
C ALA A 264 2.46 -7.50 -13.31
N GLU A 265 1.15 -7.55 -13.00
CA GLU A 265 0.24 -6.44 -13.25
C GLU A 265 0.67 -5.17 -12.49
N LEU A 266 0.97 -5.29 -11.20
CA LEU A 266 1.48 -4.19 -10.38
C LEU A 266 2.77 -3.59 -10.91
N LYS A 267 3.69 -4.44 -11.36
CA LYS A 267 4.95 -4.00 -11.94
C LYS A 267 4.73 -3.17 -13.20
N VAL A 268 3.81 -3.59 -14.09
CA VAL A 268 3.44 -2.79 -15.27
C VAL A 268 2.88 -1.43 -14.88
N GLN A 269 2.06 -1.37 -13.83
CA GLN A 269 1.54 -0.09 -13.31
C GLN A 269 2.66 0.80 -12.74
N GLN A 270 3.62 0.24 -12.01
CA GLN A 270 4.76 1.02 -11.49
C GLN A 270 5.71 1.50 -12.59
N ASP A 271 6.04 0.63 -13.55
CA ASP A 271 6.92 0.92 -14.67
C ASP A 271 6.32 2.00 -15.61
N THR A 272 5.00 2.20 -15.58
CA THR A 272 4.31 3.27 -16.32
C THR A 272 4.12 4.53 -15.47
N LEU A 273 3.65 4.41 -14.23
CA LEU A 273 3.35 5.54 -13.36
C LEU A 273 4.62 6.29 -12.93
N GLY A 274 5.68 5.58 -12.52
CA GLY A 274 6.92 6.18 -12.04
C GLY A 274 7.54 7.19 -13.03
N PRO A 275 7.81 6.78 -14.29
CA PRO A 275 8.31 7.69 -15.32
C PRO A 275 7.34 8.84 -15.65
N THR A 276 6.03 8.55 -15.71
CA THR A 276 5.01 9.56 -15.99
C THR A 276 5.01 10.66 -14.93
N LEU A 277 5.09 10.29 -13.64
CA LEU A 277 5.17 11.26 -12.54
C LEU A 277 6.42 12.14 -12.63
N ILE A 278 7.56 11.57 -13.04
CA ILE A 278 8.80 12.33 -13.23
C ILE A 278 8.65 13.33 -14.39
N GLU A 279 8.05 12.90 -15.52
CA GLU A 279 7.83 13.76 -16.68
C GLU A 279 6.85 14.90 -16.39
N GLU A 280 5.73 14.60 -15.73
CA GLU A 280 4.74 15.59 -15.31
C GLU A 280 5.35 16.61 -14.33
N ASN A 281 6.14 16.13 -13.36
CA ASN A 281 6.82 17.00 -12.40
C ASN A 281 7.85 17.90 -13.10
N ASN A 282 8.67 17.36 -14.01
CA ASN A 282 9.63 18.15 -14.80
C ASN A 282 8.92 19.23 -15.64
N THR A 283 7.80 18.88 -16.25
CA THR A 283 6.96 19.82 -17.02
C THR A 283 6.41 20.92 -16.11
N ALA A 284 5.92 20.56 -14.92
CA ALA A 284 5.38 21.53 -13.97
C ALA A 284 6.46 22.45 -13.37
N ILE A 285 7.67 21.94 -13.12
CA ILE A 285 8.84 22.73 -12.71
C ILE A 285 9.18 23.74 -13.82
N MET A 286 9.27 23.30 -15.07
CA MET A 286 9.55 24.18 -16.21
C MET A 286 8.50 25.30 -16.33
N LEU A 287 7.22 24.95 -16.21
CA LEU A 287 6.11 25.90 -16.31
C LEU A 287 6.11 26.89 -15.13
N THR A 288 6.43 26.42 -13.92
CA THR A 288 6.62 27.27 -12.73
C THR A 288 7.75 28.27 -12.95
N ILE A 289 8.90 27.84 -13.49
CA ILE A 289 10.03 28.73 -13.80
C ILE A 289 9.60 29.80 -14.80
N ILE A 290 8.94 29.40 -15.90
CA ILE A 290 8.47 30.34 -16.93
C ILE A 290 7.49 31.37 -16.36
N LEU A 291 6.46 30.93 -15.61
CA LEU A 291 5.47 31.81 -14.99
C LEU A 291 6.10 32.78 -14.00
N THR A 292 7.05 32.30 -13.19
CA THR A 292 7.77 33.13 -12.21
C THR A 292 8.62 34.19 -12.90
N VAL A 293 9.36 33.82 -13.95
CA VAL A 293 10.17 34.76 -14.74
C VAL A 293 9.27 35.81 -15.41
N ILE A 294 8.13 35.41 -15.99
CA ILE A 294 7.16 36.35 -16.60
C ILE A 294 6.60 37.31 -15.54
N ALA A 295 6.14 36.80 -14.39
CA ALA A 295 5.63 37.63 -13.31
C ALA A 295 6.68 38.63 -12.81
N PHE A 296 7.94 38.19 -12.69
CA PHE A 296 9.06 39.04 -12.29
C PHE A 296 9.36 40.15 -13.31
N VAL A 297 9.44 39.81 -14.60
CA VAL A 297 9.68 40.79 -15.67
C VAL A 297 8.53 41.81 -15.74
N VAL A 298 7.28 41.38 -15.65
CA VAL A 298 6.12 42.29 -15.64
C VAL A 298 6.15 43.20 -14.42
N SER A 299 6.56 42.68 -13.25
CA SER A 299 6.72 43.47 -12.03
C SER A 299 7.77 44.57 -12.20
N ILE A 300 8.92 44.26 -12.80
CA ILE A 300 9.97 45.25 -13.12
C ILE A 300 9.42 46.33 -14.06
N ILE A 301 8.73 45.93 -15.14
CA ILE A 301 8.15 46.87 -16.10
C ILE A 301 7.14 47.80 -15.42
N MET A 302 6.29 47.26 -14.55
CA MET A 302 5.30 48.03 -13.79
C MET A 302 5.93 49.01 -12.80
N VAL A 303 7.00 48.61 -12.11
CA VAL A 303 7.76 49.50 -11.21
C VAL A 303 8.41 50.64 -11.99
N ILE A 304 9.05 50.34 -13.12
CA ILE A 304 9.63 51.38 -14.00
C ILE A 304 8.54 52.33 -14.51
N TYR A 305 7.38 51.81 -14.87
CA TYR A 305 6.22 52.61 -15.28
C TYR A 305 5.70 53.52 -14.15
N LEU A 306 5.61 53.03 -12.91
CA LEU A 306 5.27 53.85 -11.73
C LEU A 306 6.27 54.99 -11.51
N ILE A 307 7.58 54.68 -11.55
CA ILE A 307 8.64 55.67 -11.35
C ILE A 307 8.53 56.79 -12.40
N ARG A 308 8.33 56.43 -13.67
CA ARG A 308 8.26 57.40 -14.77
C ARG A 308 6.94 58.19 -14.80
N SER A 309 5.83 57.58 -14.41
CA SER A 309 4.50 58.20 -14.51
C SER A 309 4.09 59.01 -13.29
N ILE A 310 4.64 58.72 -12.11
CA ILE A 310 4.26 59.37 -10.84
C ILE A 310 5.48 59.94 -10.14
N THR A 311 6.45 59.11 -9.77
CA THR A 311 7.56 59.51 -8.89
C THR A 311 8.40 60.63 -9.51
N LYS A 312 8.75 60.51 -10.81
CA LYS A 312 9.55 61.51 -11.51
C LYS A 312 8.79 62.86 -11.67
N PRO A 313 7.56 62.91 -12.24
CA PRO A 313 6.79 64.15 -12.30
C PRO A 313 6.55 64.80 -10.93
N LEU A 314 6.32 63.99 -9.89
CA LEU A 314 6.13 64.51 -8.53
C LEU A 314 7.42 65.13 -7.96
N THR A 315 8.57 64.52 -8.24
CA THR A 315 9.89 65.05 -7.83
C THR A 315 10.21 66.35 -8.55
N GLU A 316 9.97 66.41 -9.87
CA GLU A 316 10.12 67.63 -10.67
C GLU A 316 9.19 68.74 -10.17
N PHE A 317 7.93 68.40 -9.88
CA PHE A 317 6.95 69.34 -9.34
C PHE A 317 7.35 69.87 -7.96
N ARG A 318 7.82 68.99 -7.06
CA ARG A 318 8.37 69.38 -5.75
C ARG A 318 9.51 70.38 -5.88
N ASN A 319 10.43 70.16 -6.81
CA ASN A 319 11.57 71.06 -7.03
C ASN A 319 11.12 72.46 -7.49
N LYS A 320 10.13 72.53 -8.39
CA LYS A 320 9.52 73.81 -8.81
C LYS A 320 8.86 74.55 -7.65
N ILE A 321 8.15 73.82 -6.77
CA ILE A 321 7.55 74.41 -5.57
C ILE A 321 8.63 74.97 -4.63
N ASN A 322 9.76 74.28 -4.46
CA ASN A 322 10.85 74.78 -3.62
C ASN A 322 11.42 76.11 -4.15
N GLN A 323 11.65 76.22 -5.47
CA GLN A 323 12.11 77.48 -6.09
C GLN A 323 11.10 78.61 -5.88
N PHE A 324 9.82 78.31 -6.05
CA PHE A 324 8.75 79.28 -5.83
C PHE A 324 8.66 79.73 -4.36
N LYS A 325 8.86 78.80 -3.40
CA LYS A 325 8.93 79.10 -1.96
C LYS A 325 10.10 80.03 -1.62
N GLU A 326 11.23 79.92 -2.32
CA GLU A 326 12.41 80.77 -2.13
C GLU A 326 12.24 82.20 -2.70
N GLY A 327 11.06 82.50 -3.27
CA GLY A 327 10.72 83.84 -3.78
C GLY A 327 10.90 84.00 -5.28
N ASP A 328 11.30 82.93 -6.01
CA ASP A 328 11.31 82.96 -7.46
C ASP A 328 9.88 82.86 -8.02
N LEU A 329 9.26 84.01 -8.23
CA LEU A 329 7.94 84.10 -8.83
C LEU A 329 7.96 83.85 -10.35
N THR A 330 9.12 83.64 -10.98
CA THR A 330 9.21 83.39 -12.42
C THR A 330 9.03 81.92 -12.81
N VAL A 331 9.05 81.01 -11.83
CA VAL A 331 8.88 79.56 -12.02
C VAL A 331 7.64 79.24 -12.85
N ASP A 332 7.84 78.39 -13.87
CA ASP A 332 6.78 77.90 -14.73
C ASP A 332 6.28 76.53 -14.27
N PHE A 333 5.01 76.49 -13.85
CA PHE A 333 4.33 75.27 -13.43
C PHE A 333 3.63 74.54 -14.58
N GLU A 334 3.98 74.79 -15.85
CA GLU A 334 3.38 74.04 -16.96
C GLU A 334 3.58 72.52 -16.79
N SER A 335 2.46 71.79 -16.82
CA SER A 335 2.43 70.33 -16.72
C SER A 335 1.60 69.77 -17.88
N LYS A 336 2.20 68.83 -18.61
CA LYS A 336 1.50 68.06 -19.65
C LYS A 336 0.61 66.96 -19.07
N SER A 337 0.67 66.74 -17.76
CA SER A 337 -0.13 65.73 -17.09
C SER A 337 -1.59 66.18 -16.98
N LYS A 338 -2.52 65.24 -17.14
CA LYS A 338 -3.97 65.46 -16.96
C LYS A 338 -4.50 64.86 -15.66
N ASP A 339 -3.59 64.45 -14.77
CA ASP A 339 -3.90 63.83 -13.48
C ASP A 339 -3.81 64.85 -12.34
N GLU A 340 -3.82 64.37 -11.11
CA GLU A 340 -3.77 65.18 -9.90
C GLU A 340 -2.53 66.08 -9.86
N ILE A 341 -1.38 65.65 -10.40
CA ILE A 341 -0.17 66.49 -10.49
C ILE A 341 -0.40 67.65 -11.47
N GLY A 342 -1.07 67.39 -12.60
CA GLY A 342 -1.45 68.43 -13.56
C GLY A 342 -2.40 69.47 -12.96
N GLN A 343 -3.38 69.02 -12.17
CA GLN A 343 -4.30 69.92 -11.47
C GLN A 343 -3.59 70.82 -10.44
N MET A 344 -2.69 70.24 -9.64
CA MET A 344 -1.89 71.01 -8.68
C MET A 344 -1.00 72.03 -9.39
N ALA A 345 -0.42 71.65 -10.53
CA ALA A 345 0.47 72.52 -11.30
C ALA A 345 -0.28 73.72 -11.91
N ASN A 346 -1.51 73.51 -12.41
CA ASN A 346 -2.36 74.59 -12.90
C ASN A 346 -2.74 75.58 -11.78
N ALA A 347 -3.16 75.08 -10.61
CA ALA A 347 -3.53 75.92 -9.47
C ALA A 347 -2.35 76.79 -8.98
N LEU A 348 -1.13 76.23 -8.94
CA LEU A 348 0.08 76.97 -8.58
C LEU A 348 0.49 78.00 -9.65
N SER A 349 0.26 77.69 -10.93
CA SER A 349 0.47 78.65 -12.03
C SER A 349 -0.44 79.87 -11.89
N GLU A 350 -1.72 79.66 -11.60
CA GLU A 350 -2.69 80.74 -11.34
C GLU A 350 -2.28 81.57 -10.12
N MET A 351 -1.91 80.92 -9.01
CA MET A 351 -1.44 81.60 -7.80
C MET A 351 -0.17 82.42 -8.05
N SER A 352 0.78 81.90 -8.83
CA SER A 352 2.01 82.61 -9.22
C SER A 352 1.70 83.85 -10.09
N LYS A 353 0.72 83.78 -11.00
CA LYS A 353 0.27 84.93 -11.80
C LYS A 353 -0.34 86.02 -10.92
N GLU A 354 -1.22 85.64 -9.98
CA GLU A 354 -1.85 86.59 -9.07
C GLU A 354 -0.84 87.24 -8.11
N LEU A 355 0.15 86.49 -7.61
CA LEU A 355 1.24 87.03 -6.80
C LEU A 355 2.14 87.98 -7.60
N ARG A 356 2.49 87.66 -8.87
CA ARG A 356 3.23 88.55 -9.76
C ARG A 356 2.47 89.86 -10.02
N LYS A 357 1.17 89.77 -10.28
CA LYS A 357 0.29 90.94 -10.48
C LYS A 357 0.23 91.81 -9.23
N SER A 358 0.13 91.18 -8.06
CA SER A 358 0.16 91.87 -6.76
C SER A 358 1.49 92.59 -6.53
N MET A 359 2.63 91.93 -6.78
CA MET A 359 3.95 92.56 -6.67
C MET A 359 4.17 93.68 -7.69
N SER A 360 3.70 93.52 -8.93
CA SER A 360 3.73 94.60 -9.92
C SER A 360 2.89 95.80 -9.49
N SER A 361 1.75 95.56 -8.85
CA SER A 361 0.88 96.63 -8.32
C SER A 361 1.55 97.34 -7.13
N ILE A 362 2.20 96.60 -6.24
CA ILE A 362 3.00 97.14 -5.13
C ILE A 362 4.16 97.99 -5.68
N LYS A 363 4.93 97.47 -6.65
CA LYS A 363 6.03 98.22 -7.28
C LYS A 363 5.53 99.51 -7.91
N GLY A 364 4.44 99.47 -8.67
CA GLY A 364 3.84 100.67 -9.26
C GLY A 364 3.31 101.67 -8.21
N ALA A 365 2.79 101.18 -7.08
CA ALA A 365 2.41 102.04 -5.96
C ALA A 365 3.65 102.66 -5.29
N SER A 366 4.72 101.90 -5.06
CA SER A 366 5.99 102.40 -4.53
C SER A 366 6.64 103.44 -5.45
N GLU A 367 6.64 103.23 -6.78
CA GLU A 367 7.13 104.22 -7.75
C GLU A 367 6.30 105.51 -7.72
N LYS A 368 4.98 105.42 -7.52
CA LYS A 368 4.13 106.60 -7.33
C LYS A 368 4.44 107.32 -6.02
N VAL A 369 4.68 106.58 -4.93
CA VAL A 369 5.07 107.15 -3.63
C VAL A 369 6.45 107.81 -3.71
N ASP A 370 7.42 107.20 -4.40
CA ASP A 370 8.76 107.75 -4.62
C ASP A 370 8.69 109.02 -5.46
N ASN A 371 7.96 108.99 -6.59
CA ASN A 371 7.72 110.18 -7.41
C ASN A 371 6.97 111.29 -6.64
N ALA A 372 6.00 110.93 -5.79
CA ALA A 372 5.31 111.88 -4.92
C ALA A 372 6.27 112.48 -3.88
N SER A 373 7.16 111.68 -3.31
CA SER A 373 8.21 112.13 -2.38
C SER A 373 9.18 113.08 -3.08
N ILE A 374 9.64 112.77 -4.29
CA ILE A 374 10.49 113.65 -5.12
C ILE A 374 9.78 114.98 -5.41
N LYS A 375 8.50 114.94 -5.81
CA LYS A 375 7.69 116.15 -6.02
C LYS A 375 7.52 116.96 -4.74
N LEU A 376 7.33 116.29 -3.60
CA LEU A 376 7.20 116.94 -2.30
C LEU A 376 8.52 117.58 -1.85
N THR A 377 9.65 116.91 -2.06
CA THR A 377 10.99 117.48 -1.81
C THR A 377 11.24 118.68 -2.72
N LYS A 378 10.91 118.59 -4.02
CA LYS A 378 10.98 119.73 -4.94
C LYS A 378 10.10 120.89 -4.50
N ALA A 379 8.83 120.63 -4.16
CA ALA A 379 7.92 121.65 -3.66
C ALA A 379 8.40 122.26 -2.33
N SER A 380 9.00 121.46 -1.45
CA SER A 380 9.61 121.94 -0.20
C SER A 380 10.86 122.79 -0.47
N GLN A 381 11.66 122.45 -1.49
CA GLN A 381 12.82 123.23 -1.91
C GLN A 381 12.41 124.56 -2.59
N GLU A 382 11.41 124.54 -3.47
CA GLU A 382 10.81 125.73 -4.06
C GLU A 382 10.17 126.62 -2.98
N SER A 383 9.48 126.04 -2.00
CA SER A 383 8.93 126.79 -0.88
C SER A 383 10.02 127.40 0.01
N ARG A 384 11.16 126.73 0.20
CA ARG A 384 12.32 127.30 0.90
C ARG A 384 12.94 128.46 0.12
N ASN A 385 13.14 128.29 -1.18
CA ASN A 385 13.67 129.35 -2.04
C ASN A 385 12.72 130.57 -2.07
N ASN A 386 11.40 130.36 -2.14
CA ASN A 386 10.40 131.44 -2.07
C ASN A 386 10.26 132.05 -0.66
N SER A 387 10.85 131.45 0.38
CA SER A 387 10.88 132.01 1.73
C SER A 387 12.20 132.73 2.04
N GLU A 388 13.17 132.69 1.12
CA GLU A 388 14.46 133.39 1.19
C GLU A 388 14.56 134.62 0.25
N GLU A 389 13.54 134.86 -0.59
CA GLU A 389 13.23 136.16 -1.22
C GLU A 389 12.30 136.98 -0.32
#